data_AF-A0A5E4LYY2-F1
#
_entry.id   AF-A0A5E4LYY2-F1
#
_cell.length_a   1.000
_cell.length_b   1.000
_cell.length_c   1.000
_cell.angle_alpha   90.00
_cell.angle_beta   90.00
_cell.angle_gamma   90.00
#
_symmetry.space_group_name_H-M   'P 1'
#
loop_
_entity.id
_entity.type
_entity.pdbx_description
1 polymer ?
#
loop_
_entity_poly.entity_id
_entity_poly.type
_entity_poly.pdbx_seq_one_letter_code
_entity_poly.pdbx_strand_id
1 'polypeptide(L)'
;MDEMKQFANVMIHHKCFKERQGCLTESLDHFSIEYPELYSLLYMEIKKRGMEFNDPNKMFKWLTTSTSNNNYKKLHEALIFVKKNNIMAQEQYIIDIKHLLCQAIEKKTNINEAVKICRLIEKLPNLTFINGRLSNLIQEVTRLNAYYRPNTLMVTQEKYFMANNFKPEQQNIQTSQQQQTLVSPYSLVQPTCTQFLHGSSHFSLDCYGPLETKANYYKYSSFDLNQRPLTENLTASFESLNVDDSQLIQQQPIPVLSPMLQPNNLIPRYGLPHFNLNHFGLGDFEINSFNKCPAFDLTQLLPNQTVVSQEMDGAVMKWLYYLRIHKYQWFFNSLSYHEIEFIDEDNIEGFITKVNKNSITKGALSKICLSCKELRERPKKLNDLLMTLDSEVPLTELCESIKYLRHILNYPIPNKNCVIGDKLQQDIVCVMGKLFYQLQANICVTNCLSASNPLGYCINKYLLCTMLINENQIFMRNQIEKVLYFAESLKYKVRIMSLCKK
;
A
#
# COMPACT_ATOMS: atom_id res chain seq x y z
N MET A 1 23.25 -1.25 2.17
CA MET A 1 23.30 -2.55 1.43
C MET A 1 24.04 -3.59 2.24
N ASP A 2 25.06 -3.19 3.00
CA ASP A 2 25.81 -4.11 3.86
C ASP A 2 25.00 -4.52 5.10
N GLU A 3 24.04 -3.71 5.54
CA GLU A 3 23.10 -4.01 6.61
C GLU A 3 22.15 -5.15 6.24
N MET A 4 21.68 -5.19 4.98
CA MET A 4 20.86 -6.30 4.48
C MET A 4 21.67 -7.58 4.35
N LYS A 5 22.95 -7.50 3.96
CA LYS A 5 23.85 -8.65 3.95
C LYS A 5 24.13 -9.13 5.37
N GLN A 6 24.34 -8.22 6.32
CA GLN A 6 24.55 -8.54 7.72
C GLN A 6 23.31 -9.19 8.32
N PHE A 7 22.12 -8.64 8.08
CA PHE A 7 20.86 -9.24 8.49
C PHE A 7 20.64 -10.61 7.86
N ALA A 8 20.87 -10.75 6.56
CA ALA A 8 20.79 -12.06 5.89
C ALA A 8 21.77 -13.07 6.52
N ASN A 9 23.00 -12.64 6.81
CA ASN A 9 24.00 -13.46 7.48
C ASN A 9 23.53 -13.86 8.88
N VAL A 10 23.04 -12.93 9.71
CA VAL A 10 22.53 -13.23 11.06
C VAL A 10 21.36 -14.23 10.99
N MET A 11 20.43 -14.02 10.06
CA MET A 11 19.28 -14.90 9.85
C MET A 11 19.67 -16.33 9.45
N ILE A 12 20.75 -16.50 8.68
CA ILE A 12 21.26 -17.82 8.26
C ILE A 12 21.87 -18.60 9.44
N HIS A 13 22.45 -17.91 10.44
CA HIS A 13 23.15 -18.56 11.55
C HIS A 13 22.23 -19.03 12.69
N HIS A 14 20.98 -18.55 12.73
CA HIS A 14 20.00 -19.02 13.70
C HIS A 14 19.50 -20.43 13.37
N LYS A 15 19.53 -21.34 14.36
CA LYS A 15 19.29 -22.78 14.16
C LYS A 15 17.80 -23.10 14.17
N CYS A 16 17.00 -22.38 14.96
CA CYS A 16 15.57 -22.64 15.08
C CYS A 16 14.70 -21.51 14.52
N PHE A 17 13.44 -21.85 14.21
CA PHE A 17 12.46 -20.90 13.70
C PHE A 17 12.19 -19.76 14.69
N LYS A 18 12.10 -20.07 15.98
CA LYS A 18 11.81 -19.09 17.03
C LYS A 18 12.90 -18.01 17.13
N GLU A 19 14.17 -18.41 17.04
CA GLU A 19 15.31 -17.49 17.00
C GLU A 19 15.26 -16.59 15.76
N ARG A 20 15.05 -17.19 14.57
CA ARG A 20 14.91 -16.42 13.32
C ARG A 20 13.75 -15.44 13.38
N GLN A 21 12.63 -15.84 13.99
CA GLN A 21 11.47 -14.98 14.15
C GLN A 21 11.77 -13.81 15.11
N GLY A 22 12.41 -14.07 16.25
CA GLY A 22 12.83 -13.01 17.17
C GLY A 22 13.78 -12.02 16.51
N CYS A 23 14.83 -12.52 15.86
CA CYS A 23 15.80 -11.70 15.13
C CYS A 23 15.13 -10.91 13.99
N LEU A 24 14.20 -11.51 13.25
CA LEU A 24 13.44 -10.80 12.22
C LEU A 24 12.61 -9.66 12.81
N THR A 25 11.90 -9.88 13.92
CA THR A 25 11.11 -8.83 14.57
C THR A 25 12.01 -7.68 15.04
N GLU A 26 13.09 -8.00 15.76
CA GLU A 26 14.05 -7.00 16.23
C GLU A 26 14.70 -6.23 15.07
N SER A 27 15.04 -6.93 13.98
CA SER A 27 15.62 -6.32 12.79
C SER A 27 14.61 -5.49 12.01
N LEU A 28 13.33 -5.88 11.97
CA LEU A 28 12.28 -5.08 11.36
C LEU A 28 12.06 -3.79 12.13
N ASP A 29 12.05 -3.84 13.46
CA ASP A 29 11.97 -2.64 14.30
C ASP A 29 13.18 -1.73 14.06
N HIS A 30 14.38 -2.30 14.11
CA HIS A 30 15.63 -1.59 13.81
C HIS A 30 15.63 -0.98 12.41
N PHE A 31 15.24 -1.73 11.38
CA PHE A 31 15.15 -1.22 10.01
C PHE A 31 14.07 -0.15 9.86
N SER A 32 12.94 -0.29 10.56
CA SER A 32 11.87 0.72 10.49
C SER A 32 12.32 2.07 11.06
N ILE A 33 13.24 2.06 12.03
CA ILE A 33 13.76 3.25 12.71
C ILE A 33 15.00 3.80 12.00
N GLU A 34 16.03 2.97 11.83
CA GLU A 34 17.37 3.38 11.40
C GLU A 34 17.55 3.33 9.87
N TYR A 35 16.81 2.47 9.17
CA TYR A 35 16.96 2.24 7.73
C TYR A 35 15.61 2.17 7.00
N PRO A 36 14.79 3.25 7.05
CA PRO A 36 13.42 3.24 6.55
C PRO A 36 13.30 2.92 5.06
N GLU A 37 14.32 3.21 4.23
CA GLU A 37 14.34 2.80 2.82
C GLU A 37 14.47 1.28 2.66
N LEU A 38 15.33 0.64 3.47
CA LEU A 38 15.50 -0.81 3.46
C LEU A 38 14.26 -1.52 3.99
N TYR A 39 13.66 -0.99 5.07
CA TYR A 39 12.37 -1.45 5.57
C TYR A 39 11.28 -1.35 4.50
N SER A 40 11.20 -0.21 3.81
CA SER A 40 10.22 0.01 2.75
C SER A 40 10.40 -0.98 1.59
N LEU A 41 11.64 -1.26 1.17
CA LEU A 41 11.93 -2.26 0.15
C LEU A 41 11.53 -3.67 0.59
N LEU A 42 11.86 -4.06 1.83
CA LEU A 42 11.50 -5.37 2.38
C LEU A 42 9.98 -5.51 2.51
N TYR A 43 9.30 -4.48 3.01
CA TYR A 43 7.85 -4.42 3.11
C TYR A 43 7.18 -4.52 1.73
N MET A 44 7.69 -3.77 0.74
CA MET A 44 7.18 -3.82 -0.63
C MET A 44 7.36 -5.20 -1.25
N GLU A 45 8.49 -5.86 -1.03
CA GLU A 45 8.75 -7.22 -1.51
C GLU A 45 7.83 -8.24 -0.81
N ILE A 46 7.65 -8.13 0.51
CA ILE A 46 6.68 -8.96 1.27
C ILE A 46 5.26 -8.75 0.74
N LYS A 47 4.85 -7.50 0.51
CA LYS A 47 3.52 -7.16 0.00
C LYS A 47 3.33 -7.67 -1.43
N LYS A 48 4.34 -7.52 -2.29
CA LYS A 48 4.35 -8.03 -3.66
C LYS A 48 4.18 -9.54 -3.67
N ARG A 49 4.98 -10.27 -2.89
CA ARG A 49 4.84 -11.72 -2.70
C ARG A 49 3.48 -12.09 -2.16
N GLY A 50 2.98 -11.34 -1.18
CA GLY A 50 1.63 -11.48 -0.66
C GLY A 50 0.56 -11.37 -1.75
N MET A 51 0.66 -10.41 -2.66
CA MET A 51 -0.27 -10.28 -3.78
C MET A 51 -0.12 -11.42 -4.79
N GLU A 52 1.12 -11.80 -5.14
CA GLU A 52 1.40 -12.85 -6.11
C GLU A 52 0.90 -14.23 -5.63
N PHE A 53 1.11 -14.56 -4.35
CA PHE A 53 0.69 -15.83 -3.76
C PHE A 53 -0.80 -15.90 -3.41
N ASN A 54 -1.53 -14.80 -3.57
CA ASN A 54 -2.99 -14.75 -3.41
C ASN A 54 -3.72 -14.60 -4.76
N ASP A 55 -3.00 -14.67 -5.89
CA ASP A 55 -3.57 -14.70 -7.23
C ASP A 55 -3.56 -16.15 -7.75
N PRO A 56 -4.74 -16.81 -7.87
CA PRO A 56 -4.83 -18.21 -8.29
C PRO A 56 -4.19 -18.47 -9.66
N ASN A 57 -4.26 -17.50 -10.58
CA ASN A 57 -3.74 -17.66 -11.95
C ASN A 57 -2.22 -17.64 -11.98
N LYS A 58 -1.59 -16.76 -11.17
CA LYS A 58 -0.14 -16.70 -11.04
C LYS A 58 0.41 -17.93 -10.34
N MET A 59 -0.33 -18.43 -9.34
CA MET A 59 0.04 -19.63 -8.61
C MET A 59 0.04 -20.88 -9.49
N PHE A 60 -1.03 -21.09 -10.25
CA PHE A 60 -1.11 -22.21 -11.18
C PHE A 60 0.03 -22.17 -12.22
N LYS A 61 0.30 -20.99 -12.80
CA LYS A 61 1.39 -20.80 -13.75
C LYS A 61 2.75 -21.16 -13.14
N TRP A 62 2.98 -20.81 -11.87
CA TRP A 62 4.25 -21.06 -11.19
C TRP A 62 4.55 -22.54 -10.96
N LEU A 63 3.56 -23.30 -10.52
CA LEU A 63 3.70 -24.73 -10.23
C LEU A 63 3.81 -25.57 -11.49
N THR A 64 3.12 -25.15 -12.56
CA THR A 64 3.15 -25.83 -13.87
C THR A 64 4.42 -25.55 -14.68
N THR A 65 5.02 -24.37 -14.54
CA THR A 65 6.24 -23.98 -15.28
C THR A 65 7.55 -24.38 -14.61
N SER A 66 7.51 -24.88 -13.37
CA SER A 66 8.71 -25.22 -12.61
C SER A 66 9.12 -26.68 -12.78
N THR A 67 10.19 -26.91 -13.53
CA THR A 67 10.84 -28.22 -13.65
C THR A 67 11.71 -28.52 -12.41
N SER A 68 11.22 -29.43 -11.56
CA SER A 68 11.93 -30.18 -10.50
C SER A 68 12.33 -29.44 -9.20
N ASN A 69 12.21 -30.19 -8.07
CA ASN A 69 12.60 -29.96 -6.66
C ASN A 69 12.26 -28.65 -5.94
N ASN A 70 12.05 -27.54 -6.65
CA ASN A 70 11.76 -26.24 -6.03
C ASN A 70 10.28 -26.10 -5.64
N ASN A 71 9.39 -26.99 -6.10
CA ASN A 71 7.94 -26.89 -5.88
C ASN A 71 7.57 -26.94 -4.40
N TYR A 72 8.27 -27.72 -3.58
CA TYR A 72 8.04 -27.76 -2.12
C TYR A 72 8.45 -26.44 -1.45
N LYS A 73 9.63 -25.90 -1.77
CA LYS A 73 10.10 -24.61 -1.21
C LYS A 73 9.16 -23.47 -1.61
N LYS A 74 8.80 -23.44 -2.88
CA LYS A 74 7.84 -22.54 -3.47
C LYS A 74 6.50 -22.61 -2.71
N LEU A 75 5.87 -23.78 -2.67
CA LEU A 75 4.62 -23.97 -1.95
C LEU A 75 4.72 -23.58 -0.47
N HIS A 76 5.84 -23.88 0.18
CA HIS A 76 6.09 -23.47 1.56
C HIS A 76 6.08 -21.94 1.72
N GLU A 77 6.79 -21.20 0.85
CA GLU A 77 6.80 -19.73 0.86
C GLU A 77 5.39 -19.18 0.63
N ALA A 78 4.66 -19.75 -0.33
CA ALA A 78 3.35 -19.28 -0.73
C ALA A 78 2.31 -19.44 0.39
N LEU A 79 2.34 -20.58 1.09
CA LEU A 79 1.46 -20.88 2.23
C LEU A 79 1.66 -19.96 3.44
N ILE A 80 2.84 -19.34 3.58
CA ILE A 80 3.07 -18.32 4.62
C ILE A 80 2.24 -17.07 4.33
N PHE A 81 2.04 -16.72 3.05
CA PHE A 81 1.43 -15.47 2.63
C PHE A 81 -0.04 -15.58 2.24
N VAL A 82 -0.60 -16.79 2.10
CA VAL A 82 -2.01 -16.96 1.72
C VAL A 82 -2.95 -16.38 2.78
N LYS A 83 -3.91 -15.57 2.33
CA LYS A 83 -4.87 -14.90 3.20
C LYS A 83 -6.02 -15.84 3.58
N LYS A 84 -6.46 -15.74 4.83
CA LYS A 84 -7.57 -16.54 5.37
C LYS A 84 -8.92 -16.31 4.65
N ASN A 85 -9.14 -15.11 4.09
CA ASN A 85 -10.39 -14.75 3.40
C ASN A 85 -10.36 -15.01 1.89
N ASN A 86 -9.22 -15.37 1.31
CA ASN A 86 -9.12 -15.63 -0.13
C ASN A 86 -9.47 -17.10 -0.44
N ILE A 87 -10.76 -17.36 -0.61
CA ILE A 87 -11.29 -18.71 -0.82
C ILE A 87 -10.75 -19.32 -2.13
N MET A 88 -10.69 -18.54 -3.20
CA MET A 88 -10.22 -19.04 -4.50
C MET A 88 -8.76 -19.49 -4.46
N ALA A 89 -7.88 -18.70 -3.82
CA ALA A 89 -6.49 -19.09 -3.63
C ALA A 89 -6.39 -20.35 -2.76
N GLN A 90 -7.14 -20.43 -1.66
CA GLN A 90 -7.14 -21.61 -0.79
C GLN A 90 -7.60 -22.89 -1.49
N GLU A 91 -8.66 -22.83 -2.30
CA GLU A 91 -9.13 -23.98 -3.09
C GLU A 91 -8.06 -24.44 -4.09
N GLN A 92 -7.38 -23.50 -4.76
CA GLN A 92 -6.30 -23.87 -5.67
C GLN A 92 -5.10 -24.47 -4.91
N TYR A 93 -4.72 -23.93 -3.74
CA TYR A 93 -3.70 -24.53 -2.88
C TYR A 93 -4.09 -25.94 -2.42
N ILE A 94 -5.37 -26.20 -2.12
CA ILE A 94 -5.85 -27.53 -1.75
C ILE A 94 -5.59 -28.52 -2.88
N ILE A 95 -5.90 -28.15 -4.12
CA ILE A 95 -5.65 -28.99 -5.31
C ILE A 95 -4.15 -29.27 -5.45
N ASP A 96 -3.33 -28.23 -5.36
CA ASP A 96 -1.88 -28.32 -5.57
C ASP A 96 -1.18 -29.12 -4.47
N ILE A 97 -1.53 -28.87 -3.20
CA ILE A 97 -1.02 -29.64 -2.06
C ILE A 97 -1.49 -31.09 -2.17
N LYS A 98 -2.77 -31.34 -2.46
CA LYS A 98 -3.31 -32.70 -2.59
C LYS A 98 -2.51 -33.50 -3.61
N HIS A 99 -2.31 -32.94 -4.81
CA HIS A 99 -1.52 -33.59 -5.85
C HIS A 99 -0.09 -33.89 -5.37
N LEU A 100 0.56 -32.92 -4.74
CA LEU A 100 1.93 -33.07 -4.24
C LEU A 100 2.06 -34.10 -3.10
N LEU A 101 1.10 -34.14 -2.17
CA LEU A 101 1.08 -35.14 -1.09
C LEU A 101 0.78 -36.54 -1.62
N CYS A 102 -0.19 -36.69 -2.52
CA CYS A 102 -0.48 -37.96 -3.20
C CYS A 102 0.77 -38.48 -3.92
N GLN A 103 1.45 -37.62 -4.68
CA GLN A 103 2.68 -38.00 -5.37
C GLN A 103 3.79 -38.42 -4.40
N ALA A 104 3.93 -37.72 -3.26
CA ALA A 104 4.92 -38.07 -2.24
C ALA A 104 4.61 -39.44 -1.60
N ILE A 105 3.33 -39.70 -1.30
CA ILE A 105 2.83 -40.97 -0.73
C ILE A 105 3.06 -42.12 -1.73
N GLU A 106 2.58 -41.98 -2.96
CA GLU A 106 2.61 -43.02 -3.99
C GLU A 106 4.04 -43.40 -4.39
N LYS A 107 4.88 -42.39 -4.66
CA LYS A 107 6.26 -42.61 -5.09
C LYS A 107 7.21 -42.86 -3.92
N LYS A 108 6.77 -42.62 -2.68
CA LYS A 108 7.59 -42.68 -1.45
C LYS A 108 8.84 -41.79 -1.54
N THR A 109 8.73 -40.66 -2.24
CA THR A 109 9.82 -39.69 -2.44
C THR A 109 9.47 -38.36 -1.79
N ASN A 110 10.48 -37.57 -1.40
CA ASN A 110 10.30 -36.22 -0.82
C ASN A 110 9.42 -36.18 0.45
N ILE A 111 9.29 -37.31 1.16
CA ILE A 111 8.47 -37.41 2.39
C ILE A 111 8.87 -36.36 3.43
N ASN A 112 10.17 -36.12 3.63
CA ASN A 112 10.66 -35.09 4.56
C ASN A 112 10.20 -33.67 4.19
N GLU A 113 10.18 -33.31 2.91
CA GLU A 113 9.72 -32.00 2.45
C GLU A 113 8.19 -31.88 2.53
N ALA A 114 7.47 -32.96 2.20
CA ALA A 114 6.03 -33.04 2.39
C ALA A 114 5.63 -32.83 3.86
N VAL A 115 6.37 -33.42 4.80
CA VAL A 115 6.16 -33.22 6.25
C VAL A 115 6.35 -31.77 6.68
N LYS A 116 7.30 -31.03 6.09
CA LYS A 116 7.47 -29.60 6.40
C LYS A 116 6.23 -28.79 5.98
N ILE A 117 5.67 -29.10 4.81
CA ILE A 117 4.40 -28.50 4.34
C ILE A 117 3.25 -28.86 5.28
N CYS A 118 3.11 -30.14 5.64
CA CYS A 118 2.08 -30.59 6.58
C CYS A 118 2.15 -29.84 7.93
N ARG A 119 3.35 -29.75 8.52
CA ARG A 119 3.57 -29.03 9.78
C ARG A 119 3.27 -27.54 9.68
N LEU A 120 3.52 -26.92 8.52
CA LEU A 120 3.19 -25.53 8.28
C LEU A 120 1.66 -25.33 8.27
N ILE A 121 0.94 -26.20 7.56
CA ILE A 121 -0.54 -26.21 7.49
C ILE A 121 -1.16 -26.40 8.87
N GLU A 122 -0.62 -27.31 9.68
CA GLU A 122 -1.12 -27.57 11.04
C GLU A 122 -0.90 -26.39 12.00
N LYS A 123 0.21 -25.64 11.85
CA LYS A 123 0.59 -24.57 12.78
C LYS A 123 -0.05 -23.22 12.46
N LEU A 124 -0.34 -22.95 11.19
CA LEU A 124 -0.78 -21.63 10.77
C LEU A 124 -2.32 -21.49 10.84
N PRO A 125 -2.85 -20.53 11.62
CA PRO A 125 -4.30 -20.40 11.84
C PRO A 125 -5.08 -20.01 10.57
N ASN A 126 -4.43 -19.32 9.63
CA ASN A 126 -4.97 -19.00 8.31
C ASN A 126 -5.12 -20.22 7.40
N LEU A 127 -4.49 -21.35 7.71
CA LEU A 127 -4.54 -22.59 6.93
C LEU A 127 -5.50 -23.65 7.50
N THR A 128 -6.29 -23.30 8.52
CA THR A 128 -7.25 -24.22 9.17
C THR A 128 -8.23 -24.85 8.19
N PHE A 129 -8.70 -24.09 7.19
CA PHE A 129 -9.55 -24.60 6.12
C PHE A 129 -8.86 -25.67 5.27
N ILE A 130 -7.61 -25.41 4.84
CA ILE A 130 -6.79 -26.35 4.09
C ILE A 130 -6.50 -27.61 4.93
N ASN A 131 -6.16 -27.43 6.20
CA ASN A 131 -5.91 -28.54 7.13
C ASN A 131 -7.14 -29.45 7.26
N GLY A 132 -8.33 -28.88 7.44
CA GLY A 132 -9.58 -29.65 7.54
C GLY A 132 -9.87 -30.48 6.29
N ARG A 133 -9.52 -29.98 5.10
CA ARG A 133 -9.77 -30.64 3.81
C ARG A 133 -8.72 -31.70 3.46
N LEU A 134 -7.51 -31.59 4.00
CA LEU A 134 -6.38 -32.47 3.68
C LEU A 134 -5.91 -33.35 4.85
N SER A 135 -6.65 -33.35 5.97
CA SER A 135 -6.29 -34.04 7.22
C SER A 135 -5.86 -35.50 7.03
N ASN A 136 -6.59 -36.28 6.23
CA ASN A 136 -6.26 -37.68 5.95
C ASN A 136 -4.90 -37.84 5.26
N LEU A 137 -4.58 -36.99 4.28
CA LEU A 137 -3.30 -37.02 3.56
C LEU A 137 -2.16 -36.54 4.46
N ILE A 138 -2.40 -35.52 5.28
CA ILE A 138 -1.44 -35.01 6.26
C ILE A 138 -1.07 -36.10 7.28
N GLN A 139 -2.05 -36.83 7.79
CA GLN A 139 -1.84 -37.96 8.71
C GLN A 139 -1.05 -39.09 8.03
N GLU A 140 -1.37 -39.43 6.79
CA GLU A 140 -0.68 -40.49 6.05
C GLU A 140 0.79 -40.14 5.76
N VAL A 141 1.08 -38.91 5.31
CA VAL A 141 2.46 -38.45 5.13
C VAL A 141 3.24 -38.46 6.44
N THR A 142 2.60 -38.08 7.55
CA THR A 142 3.21 -38.09 8.89
C THR A 142 3.51 -39.52 9.34
N ARG A 143 2.59 -40.47 9.09
CA ARG A 143 2.77 -41.90 9.37
C ARG A 143 3.91 -42.50 8.55
N LEU A 144 3.96 -42.22 7.24
CA LEU A 144 5.06 -42.67 6.38
C LEU A 144 6.39 -42.10 6.83
N ASN A 145 6.44 -40.83 7.24
CA ASN A 145 7.66 -40.26 7.78
C ASN A 145 8.13 -40.91 9.07
N ALA A 146 7.21 -41.35 9.94
CA ALA A 146 7.56 -42.12 11.13
C ALA A 146 8.10 -43.52 10.77
N TYR A 147 7.56 -44.15 9.72
CA TYR A 147 8.00 -45.45 9.24
C TYR A 147 9.37 -45.41 8.54
N TYR A 148 9.62 -44.38 7.72
CA TYR A 148 10.87 -44.21 6.97
C TYR A 148 11.94 -43.43 7.72
N ARG A 149 11.64 -42.86 8.90
CA ARG A 149 12.70 -42.42 9.80
C ARG A 149 13.48 -43.68 10.18
N PRO A 150 14.74 -43.83 9.79
CA PRO A 150 15.58 -44.82 10.46
C PRO A 150 15.50 -44.50 11.95
N ASN A 151 15.57 -45.51 12.82
CA ASN A 151 15.78 -45.31 14.25
C ASN A 151 17.11 -44.57 14.49
N THR A 152 17.16 -43.27 14.20
CA THR A 152 18.21 -42.34 14.61
C THR A 152 17.93 -41.87 16.04
N LEU A 153 17.39 -42.78 16.86
CA LEU A 153 17.35 -42.69 18.31
C LEU A 153 18.40 -43.61 18.97
N MET A 154 19.22 -44.34 18.19
CA MET A 154 20.28 -45.23 18.70
C MET A 154 21.71 -44.83 18.25
N VAL A 155 21.95 -43.63 17.71
CA VAL A 155 23.32 -43.21 17.28
C VAL A 155 23.75 -41.83 17.80
N THR A 156 22.95 -41.16 18.63
CA THR A 156 23.36 -39.90 19.29
C THR A 156 23.41 -39.95 20.81
N GLN A 157 23.11 -41.10 21.44
CA GLN A 157 23.38 -41.31 22.87
C GLN A 157 24.74 -41.97 23.16
N GLU A 158 25.40 -42.62 22.18
CA GLU A 158 26.75 -43.19 22.40
C GLU A 158 27.90 -42.19 22.18
N LYS A 159 27.65 -41.01 21.59
CA LYS A 159 28.65 -39.93 21.53
C LYS A 159 28.66 -39.00 22.75
N TYR A 160 27.75 -39.23 23.71
CA TYR A 160 27.71 -38.48 24.98
C TYR A 160 28.02 -39.34 26.22
N PHE A 161 28.48 -40.59 26.03
CA PHE A 161 28.81 -41.50 27.15
C PHE A 161 30.27 -42.02 27.19
N MET A 162 31.13 -41.62 26.24
CA MET A 162 32.56 -41.99 26.21
C MET A 162 33.44 -40.78 25.87
N ALA A 163 33.53 -39.82 26.80
CA ALA A 163 34.62 -38.82 26.80
C ALA A 163 34.93 -38.23 28.20
N ASN A 164 34.29 -38.72 29.26
CA ASN A 164 34.70 -38.48 30.64
C ASN A 164 35.08 -39.82 31.25
N ASN A 165 36.36 -40.18 31.15
CA ASN A 165 37.13 -40.94 32.15
C ASN A 165 38.55 -41.17 31.63
N PHE A 166 39.39 -40.13 31.69
CA PHE A 166 40.81 -40.29 31.97
C PHE A 166 41.28 -39.11 32.83
N LYS A 167 41.43 -39.39 34.12
CA LYS A 167 42.33 -38.73 35.08
C LYS A 167 42.98 -39.87 35.87
N PRO A 168 44.12 -39.69 36.56
CA PRO A 168 45.06 -38.57 36.56
C PRO A 168 46.54 -39.04 36.45
N GLU A 169 47.51 -38.12 36.33
CA GLU A 169 48.71 -38.21 37.16
C GLU A 169 49.41 -36.84 37.28
N GLN A 170 49.89 -36.61 38.50
CA GLN A 170 50.55 -35.41 38.99
C GLN A 170 52.03 -35.43 38.65
N GLN A 171 52.64 -34.26 38.42
CA GLN A 171 53.90 -33.80 39.02
C GLN A 171 54.12 -32.35 38.58
N ASN A 172 53.96 -31.37 39.48
CA ASN A 172 55.02 -30.76 40.30
C ASN A 172 56.21 -30.27 39.48
N ILE A 173 56.43 -28.94 39.47
CA ILE A 173 57.65 -28.26 39.94
C ILE A 173 57.37 -26.74 40.01
N GLN A 174 57.59 -26.19 41.21
CA GLN A 174 57.71 -24.77 41.56
C GLN A 174 58.93 -24.17 40.83
N THR A 175 59.00 -22.89 40.50
CA THR A 175 59.50 -21.76 41.34
C THR A 175 59.60 -20.55 40.38
N SER A 176 59.62 -19.25 40.71
CA SER A 176 59.46 -18.42 41.91
C SER A 176 59.67 -16.95 41.48
N GLN A 177 59.04 -15.99 42.18
CA GLN A 177 59.55 -14.63 42.52
C GLN A 177 59.73 -13.60 41.35
N GLN A 178 59.50 -12.28 41.48
CA GLN A 178 59.48 -11.37 42.64
C GLN A 178 58.91 -9.96 42.26
N GLN A 179 58.18 -9.35 43.22
CA GLN A 179 58.21 -7.95 43.73
C GLN A 179 57.92 -6.71 42.84
N GLN A 180 56.87 -5.93 43.18
CA GLN A 180 56.83 -4.61 43.88
C GLN A 180 56.81 -3.42 42.88
N THR A 181 56.12 -2.27 43.02
CA THR A 181 55.76 -1.43 44.18
C THR A 181 54.73 -0.33 43.76
N LEU A 182 53.91 0.16 44.73
CA LEU A 182 53.32 1.52 44.97
C LEU A 182 52.98 2.46 43.77
N VAL A 183 51.85 3.20 43.72
CA VAL A 183 51.48 4.39 44.54
C VAL A 183 49.98 4.74 44.29
N SER A 184 49.28 5.17 45.35
CA SER A 184 47.99 5.93 45.42
C SER A 184 48.35 7.33 46.01
N PRO A 185 47.53 8.43 46.06
CA PRO A 185 46.06 8.52 46.03
C PRO A 185 45.47 9.80 45.36
N TYR A 186 44.13 9.95 45.32
CA TYR A 186 43.37 11.14 45.81
C TYR A 186 41.84 10.95 45.63
N SER A 187 41.19 10.66 46.75
CA SER A 187 40.05 11.36 47.39
C SER A 187 38.80 11.84 46.62
N LEU A 188 37.66 11.30 47.09
CA LEU A 188 36.40 11.99 47.51
C LEU A 188 35.54 12.74 46.47
N VAL A 189 34.29 12.28 46.28
CA VAL A 189 33.04 12.86 46.85
C VAL A 189 31.84 12.00 46.40
N GLN A 190 31.01 11.56 47.36
CA GLN A 190 29.59 11.15 47.21
C GLN A 190 28.72 12.20 47.94
N PRO A 191 27.36 12.18 47.93
CA PRO A 191 26.36 11.44 47.14
C PRO A 191 25.32 12.41 46.49
N THR A 192 24.27 11.97 45.77
CA THR A 192 22.90 11.86 46.30
C THR A 192 22.01 11.07 45.33
N CYS A 193 21.18 10.23 45.94
CA CYS A 193 20.19 9.32 45.38
C CYS A 193 18.95 10.06 44.85
N THR A 194 18.44 9.69 43.69
CA THR A 194 17.00 9.79 43.36
C THR A 194 16.57 8.57 42.55
N GLN A 195 15.59 7.87 43.11
CA GLN A 195 14.88 6.72 42.55
C GLN A 195 14.08 7.11 41.31
N PHE A 196 14.04 6.27 40.28
CA PHE A 196 12.83 6.10 39.47
C PHE A 196 12.71 4.68 38.92
N LEU A 197 11.46 4.20 38.94
CA LEU A 197 11.02 2.83 38.73
C LEU A 197 11.23 2.31 37.30
N HIS A 198 11.47 1.00 37.25
CA HIS A 198 11.20 0.12 36.12
C HIS A 198 9.75 0.25 35.61
N GLY A 199 9.60 0.26 34.28
CA GLY A 199 8.32 0.10 33.61
C GLY A 199 8.52 -0.12 32.11
N SER A 200 9.09 -1.27 31.73
CA SER A 200 9.20 -1.72 30.34
C SER A 200 7.81 -2.03 29.78
N SER A 201 7.33 -1.25 28.81
CA SER A 201 6.12 -1.55 28.06
C SER A 201 6.43 -2.48 26.89
N HIS A 202 6.11 -3.76 27.06
CA HIS A 202 5.97 -4.72 25.96
C HIS A 202 4.72 -4.37 25.13
N PHE A 203 4.88 -4.19 23.83
CA PHE A 203 3.74 -4.05 22.90
C PHE A 203 3.21 -5.43 22.53
N SER A 204 1.96 -5.71 22.91
CA SER A 204 1.18 -6.89 22.51
C SER A 204 0.29 -6.55 21.31
N LEU A 205 0.18 -7.47 20.36
CA LEU A 205 -0.49 -7.31 19.07
C LEU A 205 -1.97 -7.75 19.07
N ASP A 206 -2.63 -7.76 20.24
CA ASP A 206 -4.03 -8.16 20.39
C ASP A 206 -4.82 -7.03 21.06
N CYS A 207 -5.26 -6.02 20.31
CA CYS A 207 -6.35 -5.11 20.71
C CYS A 207 -6.69 -4.16 19.55
N TYR A 208 -7.73 -4.44 18.76
CA TYR A 208 -8.64 -3.39 18.25
C TYR A 208 -10.00 -4.00 17.87
N GLY A 209 -10.97 -3.74 18.76
CA GLY A 209 -12.42 -3.82 18.61
C GLY A 209 -13.04 -2.75 19.54
N PRO A 210 -14.28 -2.30 19.29
CA PRO A 210 -14.60 -0.88 19.12
C PRO A 210 -15.15 -0.19 20.38
N LEU A 211 -15.01 1.14 20.48
CA LEU A 211 -15.86 1.99 21.31
C LEU A 211 -15.97 3.43 20.76
N GLU A 212 -17.14 4.00 20.98
CA GLU A 212 -17.79 5.09 20.25
C GLU A 212 -17.56 6.51 20.82
N THR A 213 -17.84 7.49 19.95
CA THR A 213 -18.47 8.82 20.16
C THR A 213 -18.06 9.78 21.29
N LYS A 214 -17.77 11.02 20.89
CA LYS A 214 -18.47 12.24 21.36
C LYS A 214 -18.43 13.34 20.30
N ALA A 215 -19.56 14.03 20.16
CA ALA A 215 -19.91 15.03 19.16
C ALA A 215 -19.33 16.42 19.48
N ASN A 216 -19.31 17.31 18.49
CA ASN A 216 -19.67 18.72 18.67
C ASN A 216 -20.18 19.36 17.37
N TYR A 217 -21.31 20.05 17.53
CA TYR A 217 -22.07 20.82 16.53
C TYR A 217 -21.40 22.17 16.26
N TYR A 218 -21.40 22.63 14.99
CA TYR A 218 -21.41 24.06 14.69
C TYR A 218 -22.53 24.42 13.73
N LYS A 219 -23.22 25.49 14.11
CA LYS A 219 -24.45 26.07 13.59
C LYS A 219 -24.04 27.20 12.64
N TYR A 220 -24.39 27.14 11.36
CA TYR A 220 -24.21 28.27 10.45
C TYR A 220 -25.48 29.10 10.35
N SER A 221 -25.35 30.38 10.72
CA SER A 221 -26.33 31.44 10.54
C SER A 221 -26.31 31.96 9.11
N SER A 222 -27.53 32.17 8.59
CA SER A 222 -27.90 32.84 7.35
C SER A 222 -27.25 34.21 7.17
N PHE A 223 -26.75 34.48 5.96
CA PHE A 223 -26.73 35.83 5.40
C PHE A 223 -27.40 35.83 4.02
N ASP A 224 -28.39 36.70 3.94
CA ASP A 224 -29.29 36.96 2.83
C ASP A 224 -28.73 38.16 2.06
N LEU A 225 -28.63 38.08 0.73
CA LEU A 225 -28.35 39.25 -0.12
C LEU A 225 -29.01 39.01 -1.48
N ASN A 226 -30.25 39.47 -1.57
CA ASN A 226 -30.90 39.86 -2.80
C ASN A 226 -30.13 41.02 -3.45
N GLN A 227 -29.77 40.89 -4.73
CA GLN A 227 -30.19 41.82 -5.80
C GLN A 227 -29.65 41.35 -7.17
N ARG A 228 -30.58 41.22 -8.12
CA ARG A 228 -30.41 41.18 -9.58
C ARG A 228 -30.85 42.55 -10.14
N PRO A 229 -30.76 42.80 -11.45
CA PRO A 229 -29.67 42.53 -12.40
C PRO A 229 -29.34 43.81 -13.20
N LEU A 230 -28.33 43.80 -14.08
CA LEU A 230 -28.37 44.61 -15.29
C LEU A 230 -27.57 43.93 -16.42
N THR A 231 -28.25 43.88 -17.54
CA THR A 231 -27.87 43.40 -18.88
C THR A 231 -26.82 44.28 -19.53
N GLU A 232 -25.93 43.71 -20.33
CA GLU A 232 -25.64 44.23 -21.68
C GLU A 232 -24.83 43.22 -22.52
N ASN A 233 -25.30 43.06 -23.75
CA ASN A 233 -24.69 42.30 -24.84
C ASN A 233 -23.42 43.01 -25.32
N LEU A 234 -22.45 42.25 -25.85
CA LEU A 234 -21.74 42.61 -27.10
C LEU A 234 -21.02 41.39 -27.67
N THR A 235 -21.59 40.90 -28.76
CA THR A 235 -21.03 40.06 -29.82
C THR A 235 -19.87 40.75 -30.54
N ALA A 236 -18.79 40.02 -30.86
CA ALA A 236 -18.22 39.93 -32.22
C ALA A 236 -16.83 39.26 -32.27
N SER A 237 -16.73 38.32 -33.22
CA SER A 237 -15.58 38.07 -34.12
C SER A 237 -14.33 37.33 -33.63
N PHE A 238 -14.21 36.06 -34.05
CA PHE A 238 -12.94 35.42 -34.40
C PHE A 238 -13.15 34.55 -35.64
N GLU A 239 -12.77 35.07 -36.80
CA GLU A 239 -12.47 34.26 -37.99
C GLU A 239 -11.21 34.80 -38.69
N SER A 240 -10.39 33.84 -39.11
CA SER A 240 -9.34 33.91 -40.13
C SER A 240 -8.02 34.64 -39.79
N LEU A 241 -6.91 33.89 -39.81
CA LEU A 241 -5.98 33.90 -40.94
C LEU A 241 -4.91 32.81 -40.77
N ASN A 242 -4.99 31.81 -41.65
CA ASN A 242 -3.81 31.10 -42.16
C ASN A 242 -3.03 32.06 -43.06
N VAL A 243 -1.70 31.92 -43.12
CA VAL A 243 -0.87 31.94 -44.35
C VAL A 243 0.58 31.58 -43.95
N ASP A 244 1.12 30.58 -44.65
CA ASP A 244 2.54 30.23 -44.75
C ASP A 244 3.36 31.35 -45.39
N ASP A 245 4.58 31.60 -44.91
CA ASP A 245 5.80 31.29 -45.69
C ASP A 245 7.11 31.64 -44.94
N SER A 246 7.98 30.63 -44.86
CA SER A 246 9.44 30.63 -45.04
C SER A 246 10.21 31.97 -45.02
N GLN A 247 11.20 32.17 -44.12
CA GLN A 247 12.59 32.63 -44.42
C GLN A 247 13.59 32.45 -43.23
N LEU A 248 14.86 32.39 -43.64
CA LEU A 248 16.14 31.96 -43.04
C LEU A 248 16.73 32.73 -41.82
N ILE A 249 17.45 31.94 -40.99
CA ILE A 249 18.74 32.21 -40.26
C ILE A 249 18.80 33.33 -39.21
N GLN A 250 19.02 32.95 -37.93
CA GLN A 250 20.27 33.26 -37.19
C GLN A 250 20.38 32.45 -35.89
N GLN A 251 21.50 31.75 -35.75
CA GLN A 251 21.92 30.96 -34.59
C GLN A 251 22.40 31.89 -33.46
N GLN A 252 22.06 31.56 -32.21
CA GLN A 252 22.78 32.01 -31.02
C GLN A 252 23.19 30.80 -30.15
N PRO A 253 24.34 30.87 -29.46
CA PRO A 253 25.06 29.68 -29.00
C PRO A 253 24.63 29.17 -27.62
N ILE A 254 24.74 27.85 -27.49
CA ILE A 254 24.58 27.04 -26.28
C ILE A 254 25.75 27.32 -25.31
N PRO A 255 25.51 27.59 -24.01
CA PRO A 255 26.59 27.65 -23.02
C PRO A 255 27.07 26.23 -22.67
N VAL A 256 28.36 26.00 -22.89
CA VAL A 256 29.12 24.80 -22.50
C VAL A 256 29.26 24.78 -20.97
N LEU A 257 28.83 23.69 -20.33
CA LEU A 257 29.09 23.42 -18.91
C LEU A 257 30.47 22.75 -18.76
N SER A 258 31.37 23.36 -17.97
CA SER A 258 32.66 22.76 -17.60
C SER A 258 32.48 21.55 -16.65
N PRO A 259 33.29 20.48 -16.77
CA PRO A 259 33.30 19.37 -15.83
C PRO A 259 34.36 19.60 -14.75
N MET A 260 34.01 19.36 -13.48
CA MET A 260 34.86 18.78 -12.43
C MET A 260 34.36 19.22 -11.06
N LEU A 261 34.05 18.25 -10.21
CA LEU A 261 34.61 18.12 -8.86
C LEU A 261 34.33 16.68 -8.40
N GLN A 262 35.39 15.93 -8.08
CA GLN A 262 35.32 14.62 -7.42
C GLN A 262 35.02 14.81 -5.93
N PRO A 263 34.26 13.91 -5.28
CA PRO A 263 34.06 13.96 -3.84
C PRO A 263 35.17 13.21 -3.09
N ASN A 264 35.90 13.94 -2.24
CA ASN A 264 36.71 13.34 -1.18
C ASN A 264 35.84 12.92 0.01
N ASN A 265 36.29 11.87 0.66
CA ASN A 265 35.72 11.16 1.80
C ASN A 265 35.16 12.07 2.90
N LEU A 266 33.87 11.88 3.27
CA LEU A 266 33.30 12.43 4.49
C LEU A 266 32.58 11.33 5.31
N ILE A 267 32.95 11.30 6.59
CA ILE A 267 32.45 10.43 7.66
C ILE A 267 30.99 10.79 7.97
N PRO A 268 30.07 9.83 8.25
CA PRO A 268 28.66 10.16 8.45
C PRO A 268 28.38 10.69 9.86
N ARG A 269 27.64 11.80 9.95
CA ARG A 269 26.87 12.18 11.15
C ARG A 269 25.41 12.46 10.80
N TYR A 270 24.56 12.16 11.77
CA TYR A 270 23.12 11.87 11.71
C TYR A 270 22.19 13.07 11.44
N GLY A 271 21.01 12.74 10.88
CA GLY A 271 19.81 13.60 10.88
C GLY A 271 19.15 13.78 9.51
N LEU A 272 18.39 12.80 9.02
CA LEU A 272 17.56 12.90 7.80
C LEU A 272 16.07 13.02 8.15
N PRO A 273 15.27 13.81 7.41
CA PRO A 273 13.84 13.91 7.66
C PRO A 273 13.08 12.67 7.12
N HIS A 274 12.39 11.97 8.01
CA HIS A 274 11.59 10.78 7.70
C HIS A 274 10.29 11.13 6.94
N PHE A 275 10.06 10.47 5.80
CA PHE A 275 8.76 10.45 5.11
C PHE A 275 7.98 9.20 5.51
N ASN A 276 6.90 9.38 6.27
CA ASN A 276 6.09 8.29 6.78
C ASN A 276 5.06 7.84 5.73
N LEU A 277 5.38 6.73 5.04
CA LEU A 277 4.53 6.02 4.09
C LEU A 277 3.72 4.88 4.77
N ASN A 278 3.58 4.86 6.10
CA ASN A 278 2.97 3.74 6.83
C ASN A 278 1.51 3.97 7.28
N HIS A 279 0.82 5.01 6.78
CA HIS A 279 -0.60 5.25 7.05
C HIS A 279 -1.56 4.66 5.98
N PHE A 280 -1.18 3.54 5.36
CA PHE A 280 -1.97 2.89 4.32
C PHE A 280 -2.74 1.67 4.86
N GLY A 281 -3.81 1.94 5.62
CA GLY A 281 -4.84 0.93 5.88
C GLY A 281 -5.65 0.66 4.61
N LEU A 282 -5.42 -0.51 4.00
CA LEU A 282 -6.20 -1.05 2.88
C LEU A 282 -6.73 -2.42 3.28
N GLY A 283 -7.97 -2.45 3.76
CA GLY A 283 -8.81 -3.64 3.80
C GLY A 283 -9.71 -3.64 2.56
N ASP A 284 -9.67 -4.78 1.85
CA ASP A 284 -10.69 -5.32 0.94
C ASP A 284 -11.16 -4.50 -0.26
N PHE A 285 -10.58 -4.76 -1.44
CA PHE A 285 -11.33 -4.80 -2.72
C PHE A 285 -10.63 -5.74 -3.71
N GLU A 286 -11.34 -6.80 -4.10
CA GLU A 286 -11.01 -7.65 -5.24
C GLU A 286 -11.44 -6.97 -6.55
N ILE A 287 -10.57 -7.00 -7.56
CA ILE A 287 -10.86 -6.54 -8.92
C ILE A 287 -11.13 -7.79 -9.76
N ASN A 288 -12.37 -7.99 -10.16
CA ASN A 288 -12.72 -8.96 -11.20
C ASN A 288 -12.47 -8.33 -12.58
N SER A 289 -11.53 -8.90 -13.34
CA SER A 289 -11.34 -8.56 -14.75
C SER A 289 -12.19 -9.47 -15.62
N PHE A 290 -13.18 -8.91 -16.32
CA PHE A 290 -13.73 -9.53 -17.53
C PHE A 290 -13.55 -8.55 -18.69
N ASN A 291 -12.62 -8.90 -19.58
CA ASN A 291 -12.52 -8.28 -20.90
C ASN A 291 -13.13 -9.24 -21.91
N LYS A 292 -14.19 -8.77 -22.60
CA LYS A 292 -14.43 -8.91 -24.04
C LYS A 292 -15.81 -8.35 -24.36
N CYS A 293 -15.89 -7.33 -25.23
CA CYS A 293 -17.04 -7.15 -26.09
C CYS A 293 -16.72 -6.32 -27.36
N PRO A 294 -17.44 -6.59 -28.47
CA PRO A 294 -17.19 -6.01 -29.79
C PRO A 294 -17.85 -4.64 -29.95
N ALA A 295 -17.47 -3.93 -31.02
CA ALA A 295 -17.99 -2.63 -31.39
C ALA A 295 -19.51 -2.67 -31.61
N PHE A 296 -20.26 -1.77 -30.95
CA PHE A 296 -21.67 -1.53 -31.20
C PHE A 296 -21.97 -0.04 -31.23
N ASP A 297 -22.79 0.33 -32.21
CA ASP A 297 -23.18 1.69 -32.60
C ASP A 297 -24.26 2.23 -31.65
N LEU A 298 -24.11 3.47 -31.16
CA LEU A 298 -24.82 4.01 -30.00
C LEU A 298 -25.58 5.29 -30.35
N THR A 299 -26.84 5.16 -30.78
CA THR A 299 -27.76 6.30 -30.94
C THR A 299 -29.20 6.02 -30.47
N GLN A 300 -29.42 5.05 -29.58
CA GLN A 300 -30.73 4.88 -28.92
C GLN A 300 -30.55 4.84 -27.40
N LEU A 301 -31.16 5.83 -26.72
CA LEU A 301 -31.32 5.88 -25.27
C LEU A 301 -32.11 4.63 -24.83
N LEU A 302 -31.41 3.56 -24.43
CA LEU A 302 -32.05 2.31 -24.05
C LEU A 302 -32.78 2.52 -22.71
N PRO A 303 -34.10 2.24 -22.58
CA PRO A 303 -34.90 2.58 -21.40
C PRO A 303 -34.52 1.89 -20.06
N ASN A 304 -33.47 1.07 -20.02
CA ASN A 304 -33.16 0.18 -18.88
C ASN A 304 -31.67 0.13 -18.52
N GLN A 305 -30.89 1.17 -18.84
CA GLN A 305 -29.50 1.19 -18.39
C GLN A 305 -29.41 1.30 -16.88
N THR A 306 -28.60 0.44 -16.26
CA THR A 306 -28.19 0.49 -14.86
C THR A 306 -26.68 0.57 -14.74
N VAL A 307 -26.15 0.93 -13.58
CA VAL A 307 -24.70 0.93 -13.32
C VAL A 307 -24.07 -0.45 -13.54
N VAL A 308 -24.82 -1.54 -13.40
CA VAL A 308 -24.34 -2.89 -13.73
C VAL A 308 -24.17 -3.02 -15.24
N SER A 309 -25.18 -2.66 -16.03
CA SER A 309 -25.08 -2.69 -17.49
C SER A 309 -24.09 -1.67 -18.06
N GLN A 310 -23.78 -0.61 -17.31
CA GLN A 310 -22.79 0.39 -17.66
C GLN A 310 -21.38 0.03 -17.17
N GLU A 311 -21.18 -1.13 -16.53
CA GLU A 311 -19.88 -1.57 -15.97
C GLU A 311 -19.30 -0.57 -14.94
N MET A 312 -20.18 -0.01 -14.12
CA MET A 312 -19.88 0.99 -13.08
C MET A 312 -20.12 0.48 -11.66
N ASP A 313 -20.68 -0.71 -11.50
CA ASP A 313 -21.03 -1.31 -10.20
C ASP A 313 -19.83 -1.43 -9.26
N GLY A 314 -18.64 -1.78 -9.78
CA GLY A 314 -17.40 -1.80 -8.98
C GLY A 314 -16.99 -0.42 -8.47
N ALA A 315 -17.06 0.61 -9.31
CA ALA A 315 -16.73 1.98 -8.94
C ALA A 315 -17.74 2.56 -7.93
N VAL A 316 -19.03 2.28 -8.14
CA VAL A 316 -20.11 2.65 -7.23
C VAL A 316 -19.94 1.94 -5.89
N MET A 317 -19.65 0.64 -5.87
CA MET A 317 -19.46 -0.09 -4.62
C MET A 317 -18.30 0.48 -3.79
N LYS A 318 -17.14 0.76 -4.42
CA LYS A 318 -15.99 1.39 -3.75
C LYS A 318 -16.38 2.74 -3.11
N TRP A 319 -17.15 3.56 -3.83
CA TRP A 319 -17.68 4.81 -3.31
C TRP A 319 -18.62 4.62 -2.13
N LEU A 320 -19.55 3.66 -2.19
CA LEU A 320 -20.48 3.39 -1.08
C LEU A 320 -19.76 2.88 0.17
N TYR A 321 -18.67 2.12 0.03
CA TYR A 321 -17.82 1.73 1.16
C TYR A 321 -17.06 2.91 1.75
N TYR A 322 -16.50 3.79 0.91
CA TYR A 322 -15.89 5.04 1.35
C TYR A 322 -16.86 5.88 2.18
N LEU A 323 -18.12 5.95 1.74
CA LEU A 323 -19.21 6.62 2.45
C LEU A 323 -19.82 5.79 3.59
N ARG A 324 -19.40 4.53 3.81
CA ARG A 324 -19.97 3.61 4.81
C ARG A 324 -21.48 3.40 4.68
N ILE A 325 -21.99 3.37 3.45
CA ILE A 325 -23.41 3.14 3.11
C ILE A 325 -23.59 1.96 2.12
N HIS A 326 -22.57 1.13 1.94
CA HIS A 326 -22.56 -0.05 1.06
C HIS A 326 -23.72 -1.04 1.28
N LYS A 327 -24.33 -1.06 2.47
CA LYS A 327 -25.56 -1.85 2.71
C LYS A 327 -26.74 -1.49 1.79
N TYR A 328 -26.70 -0.29 1.20
CA TYR A 328 -27.70 0.17 0.23
C TYR A 328 -27.25 -0.03 -1.23
N GLN A 329 -26.23 -0.86 -1.50
CA GLN A 329 -25.78 -1.16 -2.87
C GLN A 329 -26.94 -1.59 -3.78
N TRP A 330 -27.91 -2.33 -3.24
CA TRP A 330 -29.10 -2.77 -3.98
C TRP A 330 -29.88 -1.60 -4.61
N PHE A 331 -29.88 -0.42 -3.98
CA PHE A 331 -30.57 0.77 -4.48
C PHE A 331 -29.85 1.32 -5.72
N PHE A 332 -28.54 1.47 -5.62
CA PHE A 332 -27.72 2.02 -6.71
C PHE A 332 -27.58 1.06 -7.90
N ASN A 333 -27.54 -0.26 -7.67
CA ASN A 333 -27.43 -1.26 -8.74
C ASN A 333 -28.62 -1.24 -9.72
N SER A 334 -29.76 -0.67 -9.29
CA SER A 334 -30.97 -0.55 -10.10
C SER A 334 -31.13 0.80 -10.79
N LEU A 335 -30.14 1.69 -10.67
CA LEU A 335 -30.14 3.02 -11.28
C LEU A 335 -28.99 3.11 -12.29
N SER A 336 -29.13 3.96 -13.30
CA SER A 336 -28.03 4.41 -14.16
C SER A 336 -27.14 5.42 -13.42
N TYR A 337 -25.92 5.63 -13.93
CA TYR A 337 -25.03 6.68 -13.41
C TYR A 337 -25.69 8.08 -13.42
N HIS A 338 -26.40 8.42 -14.50
CA HIS A 338 -27.11 9.71 -14.61
C HIS A 338 -28.21 9.82 -13.57
N GLU A 339 -29.03 8.79 -13.37
CA GLU A 339 -30.05 8.82 -12.33
C GLU A 339 -29.45 9.07 -10.95
N ILE A 340 -28.33 8.42 -10.61
CA ILE A 340 -27.62 8.63 -9.35
C ILE A 340 -27.18 10.10 -9.20
N GLU A 341 -26.66 10.71 -10.26
CA GLU A 341 -26.23 12.10 -10.25
C GLU A 341 -27.38 13.11 -10.04
N PHE A 342 -28.60 12.75 -10.43
CA PHE A 342 -29.79 13.58 -10.26
C PHE A 342 -30.55 13.36 -8.96
N ILE A 343 -30.13 12.42 -8.09
CA ILE A 343 -30.77 12.26 -6.78
C ILE A 343 -30.58 13.53 -5.94
N ASP A 344 -31.68 13.96 -5.30
CA ASP A 344 -31.73 15.03 -4.31
C ASP A 344 -32.76 14.72 -3.22
N GLU A 345 -32.93 15.62 -2.26
CA GLU A 345 -33.87 15.48 -1.16
C GLU A 345 -35.34 15.43 -1.62
N ASP A 346 -35.67 16.04 -2.76
CA ASP A 346 -37.04 16.20 -3.24
C ASP A 346 -37.50 14.97 -4.06
N ASN A 347 -36.56 14.28 -4.71
CA ASN A 347 -36.88 13.21 -5.66
C ASN A 347 -36.47 11.79 -5.21
N ILE A 348 -35.70 11.65 -4.12
CA ILE A 348 -35.16 10.34 -3.67
C ILE A 348 -36.24 9.29 -3.40
N GLU A 349 -37.39 9.69 -2.85
CA GLU A 349 -38.51 8.77 -2.59
C GLU A 349 -39.12 8.20 -3.88
N GLY A 350 -39.10 8.98 -4.96
CA GLY A 350 -39.49 8.52 -6.30
C GLY A 350 -38.56 7.41 -6.82
N PHE A 351 -37.25 7.58 -6.63
CA PHE A 351 -36.27 6.54 -6.98
C PHE A 351 -36.39 5.29 -6.10
N ILE A 352 -36.66 5.43 -4.81
CA ILE A 352 -36.86 4.29 -3.90
C ILE A 352 -38.10 3.49 -4.32
N THR A 353 -39.20 4.19 -4.63
CA THR A 353 -40.44 3.58 -5.11
C THR A 353 -40.22 2.83 -6.43
N LYS A 354 -39.42 3.41 -7.35
CA LYS A 354 -39.03 2.77 -8.61
C LYS A 354 -38.28 1.45 -8.39
N VAL A 355 -37.36 1.39 -7.43
CA VAL A 355 -36.54 0.19 -7.15
C VAL A 355 -37.32 -0.88 -6.36
N ASN A 356 -38.45 -0.52 -5.75
CA ASN A 356 -39.41 -1.41 -5.09
C ASN A 356 -38.77 -2.38 -4.06
N LYS A 357 -37.93 -1.84 -3.18
CA LYS A 357 -37.24 -2.60 -2.12
C LYS A 357 -37.23 -1.81 -0.80
N ASN A 358 -36.74 -2.47 0.25
CA ASN A 358 -36.60 -2.01 1.64
C ASN A 358 -36.43 -0.50 1.85
N SER A 359 -36.94 0.00 2.97
CA SER A 359 -36.73 1.40 3.37
C SER A 359 -35.27 1.75 3.63
N ILE A 360 -34.89 2.98 3.32
CA ILE A 360 -33.59 3.57 3.64
C ILE A 360 -33.77 4.44 4.90
N THR A 361 -32.84 4.36 5.85
CA THR A 361 -32.94 5.17 7.08
C THR A 361 -32.79 6.66 6.77
N LYS A 362 -33.48 7.54 7.50
CA LYS A 362 -33.43 9.00 7.30
C LYS A 362 -32.00 9.57 7.28
N GLY A 363 -31.13 9.09 8.17
CA GLY A 363 -29.72 9.51 8.19
C GLY A 363 -28.93 9.06 6.95
N ALA A 364 -29.28 7.91 6.37
CA ALA A 364 -28.67 7.46 5.13
C ALA A 364 -29.23 8.19 3.91
N LEU A 365 -30.53 8.50 3.87
CA LEU A 365 -31.14 9.33 2.82
C LEU A 365 -30.40 10.66 2.70
N SER A 366 -30.28 11.40 3.81
CA SER A 366 -29.56 12.68 3.82
C SER A 366 -28.11 12.55 3.34
N LYS A 367 -27.42 11.46 3.72
CA LYS A 367 -26.05 11.20 3.26
C LYS A 367 -25.97 10.89 1.76
N ILE A 368 -26.94 10.15 1.22
CA ILE A 368 -27.06 9.84 -0.20
C ILE A 368 -27.29 11.14 -0.98
N CYS A 369 -28.27 11.96 -0.60
CA CYS A 369 -28.57 13.23 -1.29
C CYS A 369 -27.35 14.16 -1.30
N LEU A 370 -26.68 14.35 -0.14
CA LEU A 370 -25.46 15.17 -0.05
C LEU A 370 -24.35 14.65 -0.98
N SER A 371 -24.13 13.33 -1.00
CA SER A 371 -23.06 12.75 -1.83
C SER A 371 -23.39 12.81 -3.33
N CYS A 372 -24.67 12.69 -3.71
CA CYS A 372 -25.11 12.84 -5.10
C CYS A 372 -25.01 14.31 -5.55
N LYS A 373 -25.32 15.27 -4.67
CA LYS A 373 -25.07 16.69 -4.90
C LYS A 373 -23.60 16.98 -5.16
N GLU A 374 -22.68 16.38 -4.39
CA GLU A 374 -21.24 16.53 -4.62
C GLU A 374 -20.76 15.90 -5.93
N LEU A 375 -21.37 14.79 -6.37
CA LEU A 375 -21.13 14.17 -7.68
C LEU A 375 -21.48 15.17 -8.79
N ARG A 376 -22.67 15.76 -8.73
CA ARG A 376 -23.21 16.73 -9.69
C ARG A 376 -22.44 18.06 -9.73
N GLU A 377 -21.96 18.54 -8.58
CA GLU A 377 -21.21 19.80 -8.48
C GLU A 377 -19.73 19.68 -8.89
N ARG A 378 -19.22 18.45 -9.07
CA ARG A 378 -17.79 18.20 -9.31
C ARG A 378 -17.22 18.93 -10.53
N PRO A 379 -17.87 18.94 -11.72
CA PRO A 379 -17.29 19.62 -12.88
C PRO A 379 -17.09 21.12 -12.63
N LYS A 380 -18.05 21.77 -11.97
CA LYS A 380 -17.94 23.18 -11.60
C LYS A 380 -16.78 23.42 -10.63
N LYS A 381 -16.70 22.65 -9.54
CA LYS A 381 -15.62 22.78 -8.55
C LYS A 381 -14.23 22.50 -9.13
N LEU A 382 -14.12 21.57 -10.08
CA LEU A 382 -12.86 21.33 -10.80
C LEU A 382 -12.46 22.53 -11.67
N ASN A 383 -13.42 23.15 -12.36
CA ASN A 383 -13.15 24.38 -13.12
C ASN A 383 -12.75 25.54 -12.19
N ASP A 384 -13.42 25.70 -11.05
CA ASP A 384 -13.05 26.70 -10.06
C ASP A 384 -11.61 26.49 -9.57
N LEU A 385 -11.22 25.24 -9.28
CA LEU A 385 -9.85 24.89 -8.92
C LEU A 385 -8.83 25.17 -10.03
N LEU A 386 -9.17 24.89 -11.29
CA LEU A 386 -8.29 25.19 -12.42
C LEU A 386 -7.98 26.69 -12.49
N MET A 387 -8.99 27.54 -12.31
CA MET A 387 -8.86 28.99 -12.30
C MET A 387 -8.06 29.48 -11.08
N THR A 388 -8.32 28.94 -9.90
CA THR A 388 -7.54 29.30 -8.69
C THR A 388 -6.07 28.94 -8.84
N LEU A 389 -5.77 27.77 -9.41
CA LEU A 389 -4.40 27.28 -9.56
C LEU A 389 -3.62 27.92 -10.72
N ASP A 390 -4.24 28.80 -11.51
CA ASP A 390 -3.56 29.64 -12.51
C ASP A 390 -2.75 30.78 -11.88
N SER A 391 -3.03 31.12 -10.61
CA SER A 391 -2.28 32.12 -9.84
C SER A 391 -1.41 31.46 -8.77
N GLU A 392 -0.52 32.21 -8.13
CA GLU A 392 0.20 31.71 -6.95
C GLU A 392 -0.79 31.50 -5.80
N VAL A 393 -0.81 30.28 -5.26
CA VAL A 393 -1.77 29.88 -4.22
C VAL A 393 -1.04 29.65 -2.90
N PRO A 394 -1.51 30.21 -1.77
CA PRO A 394 -0.96 29.92 -0.46
C PRO A 394 -0.96 28.42 -0.16
N LEU A 395 0.07 27.94 0.55
CA LEU A 395 0.22 26.51 0.85
C LEU A 395 -1.00 25.88 1.54
N THR A 396 -1.72 26.65 2.36
CA THR A 396 -2.96 26.22 3.01
C THR A 396 -4.07 25.91 2.01
N GLU A 397 -4.31 26.80 1.06
CA GLU A 397 -5.31 26.63 -0.01
C GLU A 397 -4.90 25.53 -1.00
N LEU A 398 -3.60 25.41 -1.27
CA LEU A 398 -3.05 24.31 -2.06
C LEU A 398 -3.34 22.95 -1.40
N CYS A 399 -3.15 22.86 -0.08
CA CYS A 399 -3.48 21.67 0.69
C CYS A 399 -4.98 21.35 0.68
N GLU A 400 -5.86 22.35 0.75
CA GLU A 400 -7.32 22.13 0.62
C GLU A 400 -7.69 21.66 -0.79
N SER A 401 -7.06 22.21 -1.83
CA SER A 401 -7.25 21.77 -3.21
C SER A 401 -6.87 20.29 -3.40
N ILE A 402 -5.75 19.85 -2.83
CA ILE A 402 -5.32 18.45 -2.87
C ILE A 402 -6.26 17.55 -2.05
N LYS A 403 -6.76 18.02 -0.89
CA LYS A 403 -7.74 17.28 -0.08
C LYS A 403 -9.04 17.08 -0.84
N TYR A 404 -9.54 18.11 -1.51
CA TYR A 404 -10.72 18.03 -2.35
C TYR A 404 -10.49 17.04 -3.50
N LEU A 405 -9.36 17.12 -4.20
CA LEU A 405 -9.03 16.21 -5.28
C LEU A 405 -9.01 14.74 -4.82
N ARG A 406 -8.38 14.47 -3.67
CA ARG A 406 -8.38 13.14 -3.05
C ARG A 406 -9.80 12.68 -2.73
N HIS A 407 -10.65 13.57 -2.23
CA HIS A 407 -12.03 13.26 -1.90
C HIS A 407 -12.81 12.84 -3.14
N ILE A 408 -12.78 13.62 -4.23
CA ILE A 408 -13.52 13.28 -5.46
C ILE A 408 -13.00 12.05 -6.19
N LEU A 409 -11.72 11.68 -6.03
CA LEU A 409 -11.15 10.45 -6.58
C LEU A 409 -11.70 9.17 -5.93
N ASN A 410 -12.39 9.29 -4.78
CA ASN A 410 -13.12 8.17 -4.17
C ASN A 410 -14.56 8.04 -4.68
N TYR A 411 -15.03 8.98 -5.50
CA TYR A 411 -16.36 8.92 -6.10
C TYR A 411 -16.29 8.25 -7.46
N PRO A 412 -17.43 7.74 -7.99
CA PRO A 412 -17.45 7.13 -9.30
C PRO A 412 -17.07 8.17 -10.36
N ILE A 413 -16.18 7.78 -11.26
CA ILE A 413 -15.79 8.55 -12.44
C ILE A 413 -16.45 7.83 -13.62
N PRO A 414 -17.35 8.50 -14.38
CA PRO A 414 -18.09 7.88 -15.46
C PRO A 414 -17.13 7.33 -16.51
N ASN A 415 -17.40 6.10 -16.96
CA ASN A 415 -16.71 5.49 -18.07
C ASN A 415 -17.39 5.86 -19.40
N LYS A 416 -16.84 5.35 -20.51
CA LYS A 416 -17.37 5.57 -21.87
C LYS A 416 -18.80 5.05 -22.09
N ASN A 417 -19.28 4.13 -21.25
CA ASN A 417 -20.64 3.60 -21.33
C ASN A 417 -21.65 4.54 -20.65
N CYS A 418 -21.19 5.48 -19.82
CA CYS A 418 -22.03 6.46 -19.13
C CYS A 418 -22.03 7.83 -19.83
N VAL A 419 -20.85 8.32 -20.20
CA VAL A 419 -20.66 9.67 -20.75
C VAL A 419 -19.72 9.60 -21.95
N ILE A 420 -20.05 10.34 -23.01
CA ILE A 420 -19.21 10.44 -24.19
C ILE A 420 -18.07 11.42 -23.91
N GLY A 421 -16.84 10.95 -24.10
CA GLY A 421 -15.61 11.74 -23.89
C GLY A 421 -14.98 11.52 -22.52
N ASP A 422 -13.85 12.20 -22.29
CA ASP A 422 -12.98 12.04 -21.12
C ASP A 422 -12.73 13.38 -20.41
N LYS A 423 -13.62 14.37 -20.59
CA LYS A 423 -13.44 15.73 -20.10
C LYS A 423 -13.17 15.79 -18.59
N LEU A 424 -13.92 15.03 -17.79
CA LEU A 424 -13.71 15.00 -16.33
C LEU A 424 -12.33 14.45 -15.97
N GLN A 425 -11.89 13.39 -16.65
CA GLN A 425 -10.58 12.77 -16.47
C GLN A 425 -9.47 13.75 -16.86
N GLN A 426 -9.64 14.46 -17.98
CA GLN A 426 -8.74 15.52 -18.44
C GLN A 426 -8.66 16.65 -17.42
N ASP A 427 -9.78 17.11 -16.88
CA ASP A 427 -9.83 18.18 -15.89
C ASP A 427 -9.11 17.75 -14.60
N ILE A 428 -9.32 16.52 -14.12
CA ILE A 428 -8.59 15.94 -12.98
C ILE A 428 -7.08 15.91 -13.24
N VAL A 429 -6.65 15.44 -14.42
CA VAL A 429 -5.23 15.36 -14.78
C VAL A 429 -4.62 16.76 -14.94
N CYS A 430 -5.40 17.73 -15.43
CA CYS A 430 -5.00 19.13 -15.55
C CYS A 430 -4.79 19.75 -14.16
N VAL A 431 -5.75 19.55 -13.23
CA VAL A 431 -5.60 19.97 -11.83
C VAL A 431 -4.38 19.32 -11.20
N MET A 432 -4.15 18.01 -11.39
CA MET A 432 -2.93 17.33 -10.93
C MET A 432 -1.65 17.97 -11.46
N GLY A 433 -1.64 18.42 -12.72
CA GLY A 433 -0.51 19.13 -13.31
C GLY A 433 -0.27 20.49 -12.66
N LYS A 434 -1.32 21.32 -12.50
CA LYS A 434 -1.19 22.64 -11.86
C LYS A 434 -0.74 22.51 -10.40
N LEU A 435 -1.34 21.59 -9.64
CA LEU A 435 -0.93 21.28 -8.27
C LEU A 435 0.55 20.88 -8.19
N PHE A 436 1.03 20.08 -9.14
CA PHE A 436 2.44 19.71 -9.20
C PHE A 436 3.36 20.91 -9.38
N TYR A 437 3.05 21.84 -10.29
CA TYR A 437 3.86 23.04 -10.49
C TYR A 437 3.89 23.93 -9.24
N GLN A 438 2.73 24.12 -8.59
CA GLN A 438 2.64 24.87 -7.32
C GLN A 438 3.47 24.21 -6.21
N LEU A 439 3.39 22.88 -6.06
CA LEU A 439 4.21 22.13 -5.12
C LEU A 439 5.71 22.24 -5.44
N GLN A 440 6.08 22.17 -6.72
CA GLN A 440 7.47 22.32 -7.13
C GLN A 440 8.04 23.70 -6.80
N ALA A 441 7.26 24.77 -6.97
CA ALA A 441 7.65 26.13 -6.62
C ALA A 441 7.86 26.25 -5.10
N ASN A 442 6.92 25.74 -4.30
CA ASN A 442 7.02 25.70 -2.84
C ASN A 442 8.24 24.90 -2.35
N ILE A 443 8.56 23.79 -3.02
CA ILE A 443 9.76 22.98 -2.73
C ILE A 443 11.04 23.78 -2.99
N CYS A 444 11.13 24.55 -4.09
CA CYS A 444 12.32 25.36 -4.42
C CYS A 444 12.66 26.39 -3.33
N VAL A 445 11.66 27.02 -2.74
CA VAL A 445 11.85 28.09 -1.74
C VAL A 445 11.97 27.54 -0.32
N THR A 446 11.67 26.26 -0.11
CA THR A 446 11.67 25.66 1.21
C THR A 446 13.08 25.27 1.62
N ASN A 447 13.55 25.79 2.75
CA ASN A 447 14.86 25.41 3.26
C ASN A 447 14.88 24.03 3.90
N CYS A 448 13.77 23.44 4.34
CA CYS A 448 13.71 22.12 4.97
C CYS A 448 12.37 21.40 4.73
N LEU A 449 12.42 20.16 4.24
CA LEU A 449 11.26 19.29 4.08
C LEU A 449 11.26 18.22 5.15
N SER A 450 10.20 18.17 5.94
CA SER A 450 9.87 17.03 6.80
C SER A 450 8.43 16.57 6.50
N ALA A 451 8.10 15.31 6.75
CA ALA A 451 6.71 14.85 6.60
C ALA A 451 5.74 15.51 7.61
N SER A 452 6.26 16.05 8.71
CA SER A 452 5.49 16.83 9.69
C SER A 452 5.24 18.27 9.25
N ASN A 453 5.98 18.80 8.27
CA ASN A 453 5.76 20.13 7.71
C ASN A 453 4.50 20.12 6.82
N PRO A 454 3.66 21.18 6.84
CA PRO A 454 2.53 21.35 5.92
C PRO A 454 2.83 21.00 4.46
N LEU A 455 4.00 21.38 3.93
CA LEU A 455 4.40 21.06 2.55
C LEU A 455 4.63 19.56 2.36
N GLY A 456 5.29 18.90 3.30
CA GLY A 456 5.45 17.43 3.29
C GLY A 456 4.11 16.70 3.36
N TYR A 457 3.17 17.19 4.17
CA TYR A 457 1.80 16.68 4.23
C TYR A 457 1.08 16.83 2.87
N CYS A 458 1.13 18.03 2.28
CA CYS A 458 0.60 18.33 0.95
C CYS A 458 1.15 17.36 -0.12
N ILE A 459 2.47 17.17 -0.15
CA ILE A 459 3.16 16.24 -1.08
C ILE A 459 2.65 14.81 -0.89
N ASN A 460 2.54 14.33 0.35
CA ASN A 460 2.03 12.98 0.63
C ASN A 460 0.59 12.79 0.15
N LYS A 461 -0.27 13.81 0.30
CA LYS A 461 -1.64 13.77 -0.23
C LYS A 461 -1.67 13.80 -1.76
N TYR A 462 -0.78 14.54 -2.41
CA TYR A 462 -0.65 14.56 -3.86
C TYR A 462 -0.24 13.18 -4.41
N LEU A 463 0.72 12.52 -3.76
CA LEU A 463 1.15 11.16 -4.13
C LEU A 463 0.02 10.14 -3.94
N LEU A 464 -0.82 10.31 -2.92
CA LEU A 464 -2.03 9.50 -2.75
C LEU A 464 -3.03 9.69 -3.91
N CYS A 465 -3.25 10.93 -4.38
CA CYS A 465 -4.07 11.18 -5.56
C CYS A 465 -3.52 10.47 -6.80
N THR A 466 -2.20 10.50 -6.97
CA THR A 466 -1.52 9.79 -8.07
C THR A 466 -1.79 8.28 -8.03
N MET A 467 -1.72 7.66 -6.85
CA MET A 467 -2.04 6.25 -6.70
C MET A 467 -3.50 5.94 -7.04
N LEU A 468 -4.44 6.75 -6.55
CA LEU A 468 -5.87 6.58 -6.84
C LEU A 468 -6.17 6.68 -8.33
N ILE A 469 -5.49 7.58 -9.06
CA ILE A 469 -5.60 7.70 -10.51
C ILE A 469 -5.02 6.46 -11.20
N ASN A 470 -3.83 6.01 -10.81
CA ASN A 470 -3.18 4.84 -11.40
C ASN A 470 -3.97 3.53 -11.20
N GLU A 471 -4.67 3.39 -10.07
CA GLU A 471 -5.52 2.23 -9.79
C GLU A 471 -6.90 2.29 -10.49
N ASN A 472 -7.25 3.44 -11.08
CA ASN A 472 -8.55 3.63 -11.70
C ASN A 472 -8.46 3.39 -13.21
N GLN A 473 -9.08 2.29 -13.65
CA GLN A 473 -9.05 1.81 -15.04
C GLN A 473 -9.70 2.76 -16.05
N ILE A 474 -10.43 3.78 -15.58
CA ILE A 474 -11.11 4.76 -16.43
C ILE A 474 -10.12 5.78 -17.01
N PHE A 475 -8.96 5.99 -16.37
CA PHE A 475 -7.95 6.88 -16.91
C PHE A 475 -7.21 6.23 -18.08
N MET A 476 -6.99 7.01 -19.13
CA MET A 476 -6.21 6.56 -20.27
C MET A 476 -4.74 6.39 -19.89
N ARG A 477 -4.04 5.50 -20.60
CA ARG A 477 -2.62 5.20 -20.34
C ARG A 477 -1.74 6.46 -20.36
N ASN A 478 -1.92 7.36 -21.33
CA ASN A 478 -1.18 8.62 -21.42
C ASN A 478 -1.45 9.56 -20.23
N GLN A 479 -2.68 9.59 -19.71
CA GLN A 479 -3.06 10.34 -18.51
C GLN A 479 -2.35 9.77 -17.28
N ILE A 480 -2.33 8.45 -17.12
CA ILE A 480 -1.63 7.77 -16.03
C ILE A 480 -0.12 8.02 -16.10
N GLU A 481 0.50 7.83 -17.27
CA GLU A 481 1.93 8.06 -17.49
C GLU A 481 2.33 9.50 -17.14
N LYS A 482 1.50 10.48 -17.51
CA LYS A 482 1.71 11.89 -17.17
C LYS A 482 1.68 12.14 -15.66
N VAL A 483 0.69 11.60 -14.94
CA VAL A 483 0.59 11.78 -13.48
C VAL A 483 1.71 11.03 -12.74
N LEU A 484 2.10 9.85 -13.21
CA LEU A 484 3.26 9.13 -12.66
C LEU A 484 4.56 9.91 -12.87
N TYR A 485 4.74 10.53 -14.03
CA TYR A 485 5.88 11.41 -14.30
C TYR A 485 5.94 12.59 -13.31
N PHE A 486 4.80 13.22 -13.00
CA PHE A 486 4.71 14.27 -11.97
C PHE A 486 5.14 13.75 -10.60
N ALA A 487 4.63 12.59 -10.18
CA ALA A 487 4.99 11.99 -8.90
C ALA A 487 6.48 11.64 -8.80
N GLU A 488 7.08 11.04 -9.83
CA GLU A 488 8.51 10.71 -9.82
C GLU A 488 9.39 11.96 -9.82
N SER A 489 9.02 12.99 -10.59
CA SER A 489 9.70 14.29 -10.57
C SER A 489 9.64 14.94 -9.19
N LEU A 490 8.49 14.87 -8.51
CA LEU A 490 8.32 15.40 -7.16
C LEU A 490 9.19 14.63 -6.15
N LYS A 491 9.17 13.29 -6.20
CA LYS A 491 10.01 12.43 -5.35
C LYS A 491 11.50 12.72 -5.56
N TYR A 492 11.93 12.86 -6.80
CA TYR A 492 13.32 13.18 -7.14
C TYR A 492 13.75 14.52 -6.52
N LYS A 493 12.91 15.55 -6.65
CA LYS A 493 13.20 16.89 -6.08
C LYS A 493 13.28 16.86 -4.56
N VAL A 494 12.37 16.14 -3.90
CA VAL A 494 12.40 15.92 -2.45
C VAL A 494 13.69 15.22 -2.02
N ARG A 495 14.16 14.21 -2.78
CA ARG A 495 15.43 13.51 -2.51
C ARG A 495 16.66 14.40 -2.68
N ILE A 496 16.71 15.25 -3.70
CA ILE A 496 17.84 16.20 -3.85
C ILE A 496 17.92 17.12 -2.61
N MET A 497 16.78 17.64 -2.17
CA MET A 497 16.75 18.53 -1.03
C MET A 497 17.17 17.88 0.28
N SER A 498 16.90 16.58 0.47
CA SER A 498 17.40 15.87 1.64
C SER A 498 18.90 15.59 1.57
N LEU A 499 19.50 15.60 0.37
CA LEU A 499 20.94 15.41 0.17
C LEU A 499 21.75 16.71 0.28
N CYS A 500 21.25 17.85 -0.21
CA CYS A 500 21.96 19.14 -0.16
C CYS A 500 22.11 19.74 1.26
N LYS A 501 21.59 19.06 2.28
CA LYS A 501 21.70 19.43 3.70
C LYS A 501 22.76 18.63 4.46
N LYS A 502 23.46 17.74 3.78
CA LYS A 502 24.68 17.08 4.25
C LYS A 502 25.87 17.85 3.73
#